data_AF-A0A937CAJ3-F1
#
_entry.id   AF-A0A937CAJ3-F1
#
_cell.length_a   1.000
_cell.length_b   1.000
_cell.length_c   1.000
_cell.angle_alpha   90.00
_cell.angle_beta   90.00
_cell.angle_gamma   90.00
#
_symmetry.space_group_name_H-M   'P 1'
#
loop_
_entity.id
_entity.type
_entity.pdbx_description
1 polymer ?
#
loop_
_entity_poly.entity_id
_entity_poly.type
_entity_poly.pdbx_seq_one_letter_code
_entity_poly.pdbx_strand_id
1 'polypeptide(L)'
;MDFKLHGKKLLGDSFIYGLSGIITSFIGVFLIPLYTSVFNPEDYGIIALLSSLQTIVTIIIIFGMDNSFAVWYWDKPTEEGKGIAASNWFFFL
;
A
#
# COMPACT_ATOMS: atom_id res chain seq x y z
N MET A 1 12.75 16.98 30.44
CA MET A 1 12.31 15.61 30.77
C MET A 1 11.22 15.21 29.78
N ASP A 2 11.56 14.88 28.52
CA ASP A 2 10.56 14.64 27.45
C ASP A 2 10.95 13.53 26.43
N PHE A 3 11.97 12.72 26.75
CA PHE A 3 12.41 11.64 25.87
C PHE A 3 11.47 10.42 25.90
N LYS A 4 10.81 10.17 27.05
CA LYS A 4 9.88 9.04 27.24
C LYS A 4 8.56 9.20 26.46
N LEU A 5 8.11 10.42 26.19
CA LEU A 5 6.86 10.70 25.45
C LEU A 5 7.03 10.48 23.94
N HIS A 6 8.16 10.89 23.37
CA HIS A 6 8.47 10.69 21.95
C HIS A 6 8.64 9.21 21.59
N GLY A 7 9.33 8.42 22.44
CA GLY A 7 9.49 6.98 22.20
C GLY A 7 8.15 6.21 22.20
N LYS A 8 7.21 6.58 23.09
CA LYS A 8 5.87 5.98 23.09
C LYS A 8 5.06 6.33 21.84
N LYS A 9 5.18 7.56 21.35
CA LYS A 9 4.47 8.01 20.14
C LYS A 9 5.00 7.30 18.89
N LEU A 10 6.33 7.22 18.73
CA LEU A 10 6.96 6.50 17.62
C LEU A 10 6.64 5.00 17.61
N LEU A 11 6.60 4.36 18.78
CA LEU A 11 6.16 2.97 18.91
C LEU A 11 4.68 2.80 18.58
N GLY A 12 3.82 3.75 19.00
CA GLY A 12 2.40 3.75 18.64
C GLY A 12 2.18 3.87 17.13
N ASP A 13 2.85 4.82 16.49
CA ASP A 13 2.77 5.03 15.04
C ASP A 13 3.29 3.80 14.29
N SER A 14 4.48 3.29 14.67
CA SER A 14 5.07 2.08 14.07
C SER A 14 4.18 0.84 14.27
N PHE A 15 3.53 0.73 15.43
CA PHE A 15 2.58 -0.34 15.70
C PHE A 15 1.35 -0.25 14.79
N ILE A 16 0.77 0.94 14.60
CA ILE A 16 -0.38 1.14 13.71
C ILE A 16 -0.02 0.81 12.26
N TYR A 17 1.12 1.30 11.76
CA TYR A 17 1.58 1.03 10.40
C TYR A 17 1.96 -0.44 10.18
N GLY A 18 2.53 -1.12 11.17
CA GLY A 18 2.88 -2.54 11.08
C GLY A 18 1.70 -3.50 11.28
N LEU A 19 0.72 -3.10 12.10
CA LEU A 19 -0.43 -3.93 12.43
C LEU A 19 -1.35 -4.15 11.22
N SER A 20 -1.45 -3.18 10.30
CA SER A 20 -2.24 -3.32 9.07
C SER A 20 -1.76 -4.51 8.22
N GLY A 21 -0.44 -4.65 8.04
CA GLY A 21 0.17 -5.77 7.33
C GLY A 21 -0.09 -7.10 8.03
N ILE A 22 0.09 -7.14 9.36
CA ILE A 22 -0.14 -8.35 10.16
C ILE A 22 -1.60 -8.82 10.06
N ILE A 23 -2.56 -7.91 10.18
CA ILE A 23 -3.99 -8.23 10.06
C ILE A 23 -4.29 -8.78 8.66
N THR A 24 -3.76 -8.13 7.62
CA THR A 24 -3.97 -8.55 6.22
C THR A 24 -3.43 -9.97 5.98
N SER A 25 -2.20 -10.25 6.44
CA SER A 25 -1.60 -11.59 6.35
C SER A 25 -2.35 -12.62 7.19
N PHE A 26 -2.83 -12.25 8.37
CA PHE A 26 -3.61 -13.13 9.24
C PHE A 26 -4.90 -13.55 8.53
N ILE A 27 -5.67 -12.61 7.97
CA ILE A 27 -6.85 -12.92 7.16
C ILE A 27 -6.48 -13.85 6.00
N GLY A 28 -5.39 -13.55 5.28
CA GLY A 28 -4.89 -14.39 4.19
C GLY A 28 -4.65 -15.85 4.60
N VAL A 29 -4.02 -16.08 5.76
CA VAL A 29 -3.78 -17.44 6.30
C VAL A 29 -5.09 -18.17 6.59
N PHE A 30 -6.09 -17.49 7.15
CA PHE A 30 -7.40 -18.09 7.40
C PHE A 30 -8.19 -18.39 6.11
N LEU A 31 -7.89 -17.67 5.03
CA LEU A 31 -8.49 -17.93 3.72
C LEU A 31 -7.83 -19.10 2.98
N ILE A 32 -6.61 -19.53 3.36
CA ILE A 32 -5.94 -20.67 2.72
C ILE A 32 -6.82 -21.93 2.75
N PRO A 33 -7.32 -22.43 3.91
CA PRO A 33 -8.20 -23.60 3.96
C PRO A 33 -9.43 -23.46 3.06
N LEU A 34 -10.03 -22.27 3.03
CA LEU A 34 -11.20 -21.97 2.22
C LEU A 34 -10.86 -22.10 0.73
N TYR A 35 -9.79 -21.45 0.27
CA TYR A 35 -9.37 -21.52 -1.13
C TYR A 35 -8.97 -22.95 -1.52
N THR A 36 -8.22 -23.67 -0.67
CA THR A 36 -7.78 -25.04 -0.96
C THR A 36 -8.91 -26.06 -1.01
N SER A 37 -10.07 -25.74 -0.43
CA SER A 37 -11.25 -26.62 -0.52
C SER A 37 -12.05 -26.44 -1.81
N VAL A 38 -11.88 -25.29 -2.50
CA VAL A 38 -12.69 -24.90 -3.66
C VAL A 38 -11.91 -24.99 -4.97
N PHE A 39 -10.61 -24.66 -4.95
CA PHE A 39 -9.78 -24.56 -6.15
C PHE A 39 -8.92 -25.81 -6.38
N ASN A 40 -8.66 -26.10 -7.65
CA ASN A 40 -7.72 -27.16 -8.03
C ASN A 40 -6.28 -26.63 -7.96
N PRO A 41 -5.27 -27.52 -7.80
CA PRO A 41 -3.86 -27.12 -7.79
C PRO A 41 -3.41 -26.27 -9.00
N GLU A 42 -4.00 -26.51 -10.18
CA GLU A 42 -3.66 -25.78 -11.41
C GLU A 42 -4.12 -24.30 -11.37
N ASP A 43 -5.22 -24.00 -10.69
CA ASP A 43 -5.78 -22.65 -10.61
C ASP A 43 -4.84 -21.69 -9.87
N TYR A 44 -4.07 -22.21 -8.90
CA TYR A 44 -3.07 -21.43 -8.17
C TYR A 44 -1.95 -20.92 -9.06
N GLY A 45 -1.56 -21.69 -10.09
CA GLY A 45 -0.57 -21.26 -11.06
C GLY A 45 -1.05 -20.06 -11.88
N ILE A 46 -2.33 -20.07 -12.28
CA ILE A 46 -2.97 -18.97 -13.01
C ILE A 46 -3.06 -17.73 -12.12
N ILE A 47 -3.52 -17.88 -10.87
CA ILE A 47 -3.61 -16.78 -9.91
C ILE A 47 -2.23 -16.16 -9.65
N ALA A 48 -1.19 -16.98 -9.48
CA ALA A 48 0.17 -16.51 -9.25
C ALA A 48 0.72 -15.73 -10.46
N LEU A 49 0.47 -16.21 -11.68
CA LEU A 49 0.88 -15.52 -12.90
C LEU A 49 0.18 -14.17 -13.05
N LEU A 50 -1.15 -14.14 -12.86
CA LEU A 50 -1.93 -12.91 -12.92
C LEU A 50 -1.49 -11.89 -11.86
N SER A 51 -1.27 -12.34 -10.63
CA SER A 51 -0.81 -11.48 -9.53
C SER A 51 0.59 -10.91 -9.80
N SER A 52 1.47 -11.70 -10.41
CA SER A 52 2.82 -11.26 -10.79
C SER A 52 2.77 -10.23 -11.91
N LEU A 53 1.94 -10.46 -12.94
CA LEU A 53 1.72 -9.50 -14.02
C LEU A 53 1.10 -8.21 -13.49
N GLN A 54 0.09 -8.30 -12.63
CA GLN A 54 -0.51 -7.14 -11.95
C GLN A 54 0.56 -6.35 -11.21
N THR A 55 1.42 -7.01 -10.43
CA THR A 55 2.49 -6.35 -9.68
C THR A 55 3.43 -5.56 -10.59
N ILE A 56 3.85 -6.16 -11.70
CA ILE A 56 4.73 -5.48 -12.68
C ILE A 56 4.02 -4.28 -13.30
N VAL A 57 2.75 -4.44 -13.70
CA VAL A 57 1.96 -3.35 -14.28
C VAL A 57 1.77 -2.21 -13.28
N THR A 58 1.44 -2.51 -12.03
CA THR A 58 1.31 -1.52 -10.96
C THR A 58 2.62 -0.77 -10.72
N ILE A 59 3.76 -1.47 -10.69
CA ILE A 59 5.07 -0.82 -10.57
C ILE A 59 5.28 0.18 -11.70
N ILE A 60 4.97 -0.17 -12.95
CA ILE A 60 5.12 0.73 -14.10
C ILE A 60 4.18 1.94 -14.02
N ILE A 61 2.92 1.73 -13.62
CA ILE A 61 1.91 2.80 -13.52
C ILE A 61 2.29 3.82 -12.45
N ILE A 62 2.73 3.35 -11.28
CA ILE A 62 3.08 4.21 -10.13
C ILE A 62 4.54 4.70 -10.25
N PHE A 63 5.31 4.18 -11.21
CA PHE A 63 6.73 4.50 -11.37
C PHE A 63 6.96 6.01 -11.53
N GLY A 64 7.65 6.60 -10.56
CA GLY A 64 7.95 8.04 -10.56
C GLY A 64 6.77 8.94 -10.19
N MET A 65 5.57 8.40 -9.99
CA MET A 65 4.44 9.14 -9.42
C MET A 65 4.76 9.59 -8.01
N ASP A 66 5.36 8.67 -7.23
CA ASP A 66 5.80 8.90 -5.85
C ASP A 66 6.67 10.15 -5.68
N ASN A 67 7.64 10.28 -6.57
CA ASN A 67 8.57 11.40 -6.57
C ASN A 67 7.96 12.67 -7.18
N SER A 68 7.16 12.52 -8.25
CA SER A 68 6.60 13.67 -8.99
C SER A 68 5.60 14.46 -8.15
N PHE A 69 4.72 13.79 -7.41
CA PHE A 69 3.79 14.48 -6.51
C PHE A 69 4.50 15.14 -5.35
N ALA A 70 5.53 14.52 -4.77
CA ALA A 70 6.29 15.16 -3.69
C ALA A 70 6.87 16.50 -4.15
N VAL A 71 7.46 16.55 -5.35
CA VAL A 71 7.96 17.80 -5.94
C VAL A 71 6.83 18.79 -6.24
N TRP A 72 5.76 18.34 -6.92
CA TRP A 72 4.64 19.21 -7.29
C TRP A 72 3.86 19.78 -6.10
N TYR A 73 3.77 19.01 -5.01
CA TYR A 73 3.08 19.43 -3.79
C TYR A 73 3.78 20.63 -3.13
N TRP A 74 5.12 20.68 -3.18
CA TRP A 74 5.91 21.77 -2.63
C TRP A 74 6.12 22.95 -3.60
N ASP A 75 6.01 22.72 -4.91
CA ASP A 75 6.21 23.75 -5.93
C ASP A 75 4.96 24.64 -6.17
N LYS A 76 3.76 24.19 -5.79
CA LYS A 76 2.52 24.96 -5.97
C LYS A 76 2.19 25.87 -4.77
N PRO A 77 2.09 27.21 -4.95
CA PRO A 77 1.76 28.15 -3.88
C PRO A 77 0.25 28.21 -3.54
N THR A 78 -0.64 27.72 -4.42
CA THR A 78 -2.10 27.73 -4.22
C THR A 78 -2.62 26.37 -3.74
N GLU A 79 -3.54 26.40 -2.76
CA GLU A 79 -4.19 25.21 -2.19
C GLU A 79 -4.97 24.37 -3.23
N GLU A 80 -5.52 25.03 -4.25
CA GLU A 80 -6.25 24.37 -5.35
C GLU A 80 -5.32 23.49 -6.21
N GLY A 81 -4.07 23.91 -6.42
CA GLY A 81 -3.07 23.13 -7.17
C GLY A 81 -2.59 21.88 -6.42
N LYS A 82 -2.54 21.95 -5.08
CA LYS A 82 -2.22 20.80 -4.23
C LYS A 82 -3.35 19.78 -4.22
N GLY A 83 -4.61 20.25 -4.24
CA GLY A 83 -5.79 19.38 -4.35
C GLY A 83 -5.81 18.55 -5.63
N ILE A 84 -5.45 19.15 -6.77
CA ILE A 84 -5.38 18.45 -8.06
C ILE A 84 -4.26 17.40 -8.05
N ALA A 85 -3.08 17.73 -7.51
CA ALA A 85 -1.97 16.79 -7.40
C ALA A 85 -2.32 15.58 -6.52
N ALA A 86 -3.00 15.81 -5.40
CA ALA A 86 -3.45 14.76 -4.49
C ALA A 86 -4.54 13.88 -5.13
N SER A 87 -5.48 14.47 -5.87
CA SER A 87 -6.51 13.71 -6.58
C SER A 87 -5.92 12.83 -7.68
N ASN A 88 -4.95 13.35 -8.46
CA ASN A 88 -4.30 12.56 -9.50
C ASN A 88 -3.52 11.40 -8.90
N TRP A 89 -2.74 11.64 -7.84
CA TRP A 89 -2.05 10.58 -7.12
C TRP A 89 -3.01 9.52 -6.58
N PHE A 90 -4.09 9.96 -5.92
CA PHE A 90 -5.06 9.05 -5.31
C PHE A 90 -5.81 8.21 -6.35
N PHE A 91 -6.03 8.73 -7.55
CA PHE A 91 -6.67 7.98 -8.63
C PHE A 91 -5.87 6.76 -9.09
N PHE A 92 -4.54 6.78 -8.93
CA PHE A 92 -3.64 5.72 -9.38
C PHE A 92 -3.13 4.82 -8.23
N LEU A 93 -3.62 5.03 -7.00
CA LEU A 93 -3.26 4.29 -5.79
C LEU A 93 -4.38 3.33 -5.39
#